data_AF-A0A9L0KIS0-F1
#
_entry.id   AF-A0A9L0KIS0-F1
#
_cell.length_a   1.000
_cell.length_b   1.000
_cell.length_c   1.000
_cell.angle_alpha   90.00
_cell.angle_beta   90.00
_cell.angle_gamma   90.00
#
_symmetry.space_group_name_H-M   'P 1'
#
loop_
_entity.id
_entity.type
_entity.pdbx_description
1 polymer ?
#
loop_
_entity_poly.entity_id
_entity_poly.type
_entity_poly.pdbx_seq_one_letter_code
_entity_poly.pdbx_strand_id
1 'polypeptide(L)'
;MAASGAPLWAVCVLRLALATVYFQEEFLDGERWRNRWVQSTNDSQLGHFRLSSGKFYGHKEKDKGLQTTQNGRFYAISARFKPFSNKGKTLVIQYTVKHEQKMDCGGGYIKVFPADVDQKNLNGKSQYYIMFGSQT
;
A
#
# COMPACT_ATOMS: atom_id res chain seq x y z
N MET A 1 51.20 24.35 36.95
CA MET A 1 50.86 23.48 35.81
C MET A 1 49.35 23.44 35.69
N ALA A 2 48.77 24.28 34.82
CA ALA A 2 47.33 24.28 34.57
C ALA A 2 47.07 23.46 33.31
N ALA A 3 46.29 22.39 33.43
CA ALA A 3 45.89 21.55 32.31
C ALA A 3 44.88 22.32 31.44
N SER A 4 45.24 22.59 30.19
CA SER A 4 44.37 23.18 29.18
C SER A 4 43.33 22.16 28.72
N GLY A 5 42.11 22.28 29.23
CA GLY A 5 40.96 21.54 28.74
C GLY A 5 40.52 22.08 27.37
N ALA A 6 40.81 21.33 26.30
CA ALA A 6 40.30 21.64 24.96
C ALA A 6 38.79 21.32 24.89
N PRO A 7 37.93 22.22 24.36
CA PRO A 7 36.51 21.94 24.22
C PRO A 7 36.29 21.03 23.01
N LEU A 8 35.89 19.78 23.26
CA LEU A 8 35.38 18.86 22.24
C LEU A 8 34.06 19.42 21.67
N TRP A 9 34.15 20.16 20.58
CA TRP A 9 32.99 20.48 19.75
C TRP A 9 32.51 19.19 19.06
N ALA A 10 31.52 18.53 19.65
CA ALA A 10 30.83 17.41 19.03
C ALA A 10 30.03 17.93 17.83
N VAL A 11 30.60 17.81 16.63
CA VAL A 11 29.88 18.08 15.37
C VAL A 11 28.96 16.89 15.11
N CYS A 12 27.72 16.99 15.56
CA CYS A 12 26.66 16.05 15.18
C CYS A 12 26.32 16.22 13.69
N VAL A 13 26.85 15.34 12.84
CA VAL A 13 26.48 15.29 11.42
C VAL A 13 25.09 14.64 11.32
N LEU A 14 24.03 15.45 11.24
CA LEU A 14 22.71 14.96 10.88
C LEU A 14 22.73 14.49 9.41
N ARG A 15 22.59 13.19 9.18
CA ARG A 15 22.30 12.66 7.83
C ARG A 15 20.83 12.90 7.52
N LEU A 16 20.55 13.87 6.65
CA LEU A 16 19.22 14.05 6.09
C LEU A 16 18.97 12.94 5.04
N ALA A 17 18.06 12.01 5.34
CA ALA A 17 17.56 11.05 4.37
C ALA A 17 16.36 11.66 3.64
N LEU A 18 16.54 12.00 2.35
CA LEU A 18 15.44 12.41 1.49
C LEU A 18 14.84 11.18 0.81
N ALA A 19 13.58 10.87 1.13
CA ALA A 19 12.84 9.78 0.49
C ALA A 19 11.82 10.36 -0.51
N THR A 20 11.83 9.85 -1.74
CA THR A 20 10.78 10.17 -2.72
C THR A 20 9.57 9.27 -2.48
N VAL A 21 8.42 9.86 -2.20
CA VAL A 21 7.14 9.14 -2.09
C VAL A 21 6.50 9.05 -3.46
N TYR A 22 6.44 7.84 -4.03
CA TYR A 22 5.83 7.61 -5.35
C TYR A 22 4.32 7.38 -5.28
N PHE A 23 3.85 6.79 -4.20
CA PHE A 23 2.43 6.51 -3.95
C PHE A 23 2.17 6.49 -2.45
N GLN A 24 1.07 7.11 -2.04
CA GLN A 24 0.57 7.10 -0.67
C GLN A 24 -0.96 7.13 -0.73
N GLU A 25 -1.60 6.24 0.03
CA GLU A 25 -3.04 6.17 0.18
C GLU A 25 -3.36 5.84 1.63
N GLU A 26 -4.16 6.70 2.26
CA GLU A 26 -4.58 6.58 3.66
C GLU A 26 -6.11 6.63 3.80
N PHE A 27 -6.84 6.83 2.69
CA PHE A 27 -8.30 6.85 2.64
C PHE A 27 -8.98 7.85 3.59
N LEU A 28 -8.30 8.96 3.90
CA LEU A 28 -8.77 9.99 4.83
C LEU A 28 -9.77 10.98 4.23
N ASP A 29 -9.97 10.94 2.90
CA ASP A 29 -10.76 11.92 2.15
C ASP A 29 -12.13 11.38 1.71
N GLY A 30 -12.71 10.46 2.49
CA GLY A 30 -14.03 9.89 2.27
C GLY A 30 -14.09 9.12 0.95
N GLU A 31 -15.17 9.27 0.18
CA GLU A 31 -15.42 8.48 -1.05
C GLU A 31 -14.49 8.84 -2.23
N ARG A 32 -13.62 9.85 -2.10
CA ARG A 32 -12.71 10.30 -3.18
C ARG A 32 -11.70 9.24 -3.60
N TRP A 33 -11.47 8.21 -2.79
CA TRP A 33 -10.68 7.03 -3.17
C TRP A 33 -11.17 6.40 -4.49
N ARG A 34 -12.47 6.48 -4.79
CA ARG A 34 -13.05 5.96 -6.05
C ARG A 34 -12.53 6.66 -7.30
N ASN A 35 -11.97 7.86 -7.17
CA ASN A 35 -11.34 8.58 -8.28
C ASN A 35 -9.90 8.08 -8.56
N ARG A 36 -9.29 7.42 -7.58
CA ARG A 36 -7.90 6.94 -7.64
C ARG A 36 -7.81 5.44 -7.91
N TRP A 37 -8.79 4.68 -7.44
CA TRP A 37 -8.84 3.22 -7.54
C TRP A 37 -9.83 2.77 -8.61
N VAL A 38 -9.38 1.87 -9.49
CA VAL A 38 -10.17 1.30 -10.58
C VAL A 38 -10.40 -0.18 -10.29
N GLN A 39 -11.68 -0.57 -10.22
CA GLN A 39 -12.07 -1.98 -10.13
C GLN A 39 -12.00 -2.62 -11.53
N SER A 40 -11.42 -3.82 -11.60
CA SER A 40 -11.39 -4.60 -12.83
C SER A 40 -12.81 -5.02 -13.23
N THR A 41 -13.05 -5.06 -14.53
CA THR A 41 -14.28 -5.57 -15.16
C THR A 41 -14.01 -6.83 -15.98
N ASN A 42 -12.85 -7.47 -15.82
CA ASN A 42 -12.48 -8.70 -16.53
C ASN A 42 -13.43 -9.88 -16.22
N ASP A 43 -14.02 -9.90 -15.03
CA ASP A 43 -14.96 -10.92 -14.60
C ASP A 43 -16.10 -10.28 -13.79
N SER A 44 -17.34 -10.55 -14.21
CA SER A 44 -18.56 -10.10 -13.52
C SER A 44 -18.72 -10.65 -12.09
N GLN A 45 -18.00 -11.73 -11.76
CA GLN A 45 -18.04 -12.39 -10.45
C GLN A 45 -17.07 -11.79 -9.43
N LEU A 46 -16.27 -10.78 -9.81
CA LEU A 46 -15.35 -10.11 -8.89
C LEU A 46 -16.10 -9.49 -7.70
N GLY A 47 -15.53 -9.66 -6.52
CA GLY A 47 -16.03 -9.02 -5.30
C GLY A 47 -15.89 -7.50 -5.34
N HIS A 48 -16.56 -6.83 -4.41
CA HIS A 48 -16.55 -5.38 -4.26
C HIS A 48 -15.81 -4.96 -3.01
N PHE A 49 -15.06 -3.86 -3.12
CA PHE A 49 -14.49 -3.19 -1.97
C PHE A 49 -15.44 -2.13 -1.44
N ARG A 50 -15.44 -1.96 -0.11
CA ARG A 50 -16.02 -0.80 0.55
C ARG A 50 -14.99 -0.12 1.43
N LEU A 51 -15.21 1.16 1.70
CA LEU A 51 -14.44 1.88 2.71
C LEU A 51 -15.01 1.58 4.10
N SER A 52 -14.18 1.10 5.02
CA SER A 52 -14.61 0.71 6.36
C SER A 52 -13.43 0.66 7.33
N SER A 53 -13.68 0.98 8.60
CA SER A 53 -12.75 0.73 9.71
C SER A 53 -13.02 -0.62 10.41
N GLY A 54 -14.05 -1.36 9.96
CA GLY A 54 -14.47 -2.64 10.53
C GLY A 54 -15.27 -2.51 11.83
N LYS A 55 -15.45 -3.63 12.53
CA LYS A 55 -16.22 -3.72 13.79
C LYS A 55 -15.46 -3.15 14.99
N PHE A 56 -14.13 -3.23 14.98
CA PHE A 56 -13.27 -2.69 16.02
C PHE A 56 -12.09 -1.95 15.39
N TYR A 57 -11.69 -0.83 15.98
CA TYR A 57 -10.67 0.05 15.42
C TYR A 57 -9.99 0.83 16.56
N GLY A 58 -8.77 1.29 16.34
CA GLY A 58 -8.10 2.23 17.23
C GLY A 58 -8.65 3.64 17.03
N HIS A 59 -8.81 4.06 15.79
CA HIS A 59 -9.38 5.36 15.42
C HIS A 59 -10.32 5.25 14.22
N LYS A 60 -11.62 5.49 14.43
CA LYS A 60 -12.69 5.27 13.44
C LYS A 60 -12.41 5.85 12.05
N GLU A 61 -11.88 7.08 12.00
CA GLU A 61 -11.64 7.76 10.71
C GLU A 61 -10.28 7.43 10.08
N LYS A 62 -9.23 7.19 10.89
CA LYS A 62 -7.87 6.96 10.39
C LYS A 62 -7.62 5.51 10.00
N ASP A 63 -8.38 4.59 10.59
CA ASP A 63 -8.27 3.16 10.33
C ASP A 63 -9.20 2.71 9.18
N LYS A 64 -9.81 3.66 8.46
CA LYS A 64 -10.57 3.32 7.26
C LYS A 64 -9.62 2.80 6.18
N GLY A 65 -10.03 1.71 5.55
CA GLY A 65 -9.33 1.15 4.40
C GLY A 65 -10.27 0.37 3.49
N LEU A 66 -9.72 -0.21 2.43
CA LEU A 66 -10.47 -1.09 1.54
C LEU A 66 -10.75 -2.42 2.23
N GLN A 67 -12.03 -2.70 2.46
CA GLN A 67 -12.53 -3.95 3.01
C GLN A 67 -13.22 -4.77 1.90
N THR A 68 -12.83 -6.03 1.75
CA THR A 68 -13.53 -7.02 0.93
C THR A 68 -14.90 -7.34 1.54
N THR A 69 -15.94 -7.53 0.73
CA THR A 69 -17.33 -7.58 1.23
C THR A 69 -18.05 -8.92 1.07
N GLN A 70 -17.52 -9.81 0.23
CA GLN A 70 -18.09 -11.11 -0.07
C GLN A 70 -17.09 -12.27 0.13
N ASN A 71 -17.57 -13.39 0.67
CA ASN A 71 -16.80 -14.62 0.83
C ASN A 71 -16.65 -15.36 -0.51
N GLY A 72 -15.55 -16.12 -0.66
CA GLY A 72 -15.34 -16.99 -1.83
C GLY A 72 -15.26 -16.25 -3.17
N ARG A 73 -14.88 -14.97 -3.14
CA ARG A 73 -14.71 -14.15 -4.35
C ARG A 73 -13.25 -13.80 -4.59
N PHE A 74 -12.88 -13.74 -5.86
CA PHE A 74 -11.67 -13.03 -6.27
C PHE A 74 -11.91 -11.53 -6.26
N TYR A 75 -10.83 -10.78 -6.03
CA TYR A 75 -10.84 -9.32 -6.00
C TYR A 75 -9.75 -8.77 -6.90
N ALA A 76 -10.07 -7.72 -7.64
CA ALA A 76 -9.12 -7.02 -8.49
C ALA A 76 -9.45 -5.53 -8.51
N ILE A 77 -8.59 -4.76 -7.85
CA ILE A 77 -8.64 -3.29 -7.83
C ILE A 77 -7.21 -2.76 -7.91
N SER A 78 -7.00 -1.65 -8.59
CA SER A 78 -5.67 -1.03 -8.71
C SER A 78 -5.76 0.49 -8.63
N ALA A 79 -4.70 1.11 -8.12
CA ALA A 79 -4.50 2.55 -8.19
C ALA A 79 -3.26 2.85 -9.02
N ARG A 80 -3.38 3.80 -9.94
CA ARG A 80 -2.28 4.26 -10.78
C ARG A 80 -1.52 5.38 -10.07
N PHE A 81 -0.20 5.37 -10.20
CA PHE A 81 0.68 6.43 -9.74
C PHE A 81 1.70 6.79 -10.83
N LYS A 82 2.48 7.84 -10.62
CA LYS A 82 3.45 8.32 -11.60
C LYS A 82 4.48 7.21 -11.89
N PRO A 83 4.65 6.77 -13.15
CA PRO A 83 5.64 5.77 -13.50
C PRO A 83 7.04 6.19 -13.06
N PHE A 84 7.81 5.24 -12.53
CA PHE A 84 9.19 5.45 -12.11
C PHE A 84 10.02 4.16 -12.28
N SER A 85 11.34 4.27 -12.15
CA SER A 85 12.26 3.13 -12.08
C SER A 85 13.05 3.18 -10.76
N ASN A 86 13.21 2.02 -10.12
CA ASN A 86 14.07 1.87 -8.95
C ASN A 86 15.51 1.44 -9.31
N LYS A 87 15.93 1.48 -10.58
CA LYS A 87 17.29 1.10 -10.96
C LYS A 87 18.32 1.96 -10.21
N GLY A 88 19.22 1.29 -9.48
CA GLY A 88 20.24 1.94 -8.65
C GLY A 88 19.69 2.64 -7.40
N LYS A 89 18.44 2.39 -7.00
CA LYS A 89 17.80 2.99 -5.82
C LYS A 89 17.07 1.92 -5.01
N THR A 90 17.01 2.12 -3.69
CA THR A 90 16.18 1.27 -2.82
C THR A 90 14.71 1.51 -3.10
N LEU A 91 13.94 0.42 -3.22
CA LEU A 91 12.49 0.44 -3.28
C LEU A 91 11.93 -0.03 -1.94
N VAL A 92 11.02 0.75 -1.37
CA VAL A 92 10.26 0.37 -0.17
C VAL A 92 8.79 0.27 -0.54
N ILE A 93 8.17 -0.84 -0.20
CA ILE A 93 6.74 -1.09 -0.34
C ILE A 93 6.21 -1.40 1.05
N GLN A 94 5.25 -0.60 1.52
CA GLN A 94 4.66 -0.74 2.84
C GLN A 94 3.15 -0.57 2.76
N TYR A 95 2.43 -1.42 3.47
CA TYR A 95 0.99 -1.35 3.63
C TYR A 95 0.60 -2.14 4.88
N THR A 96 -0.63 -1.92 5.36
CA THR A 96 -1.18 -2.60 6.52
C THR A 96 -2.30 -3.54 6.10
N VAL A 97 -2.33 -4.75 6.66
CA VAL A 97 -3.39 -5.74 6.44
C VAL A 97 -4.02 -6.08 7.77
N LYS A 98 -5.35 -6.13 7.80
CA LYS A 98 -6.13 -6.56 8.95
C LYS A 98 -7.11 -7.65 8.53
N HIS A 99 -6.85 -8.89 8.95
CA HIS A 99 -7.81 -9.98 8.87
C HIS A 99 -8.77 -9.90 10.06
N GLU A 100 -9.75 -8.99 9.99
CA GLU A 100 -10.75 -8.81 11.07
C GLU A 100 -11.64 -10.05 11.22
N GLN A 101 -12.02 -10.64 10.09
CA GLN A 101 -12.74 -11.90 10.07
C GLN A 101 -11.78 -13.06 10.37
N LYS A 102 -12.29 -14.12 10.99
CA LYS A 102 -11.61 -15.41 11.01
C LYS A 102 -11.56 -15.91 9.56
N MET A 103 -10.42 -15.68 8.91
CA MET A 103 -10.22 -16.01 7.52
C MET A 103 -9.61 -17.40 7.44
N ASP A 104 -10.32 -18.32 6.80
CA ASP A 104 -9.86 -19.71 6.66
C ASP A 104 -8.89 -19.87 5.46
N CYS A 105 -9.07 -19.07 4.41
CA CYS A 105 -8.21 -19.04 3.22
C CYS A 105 -8.36 -17.68 2.53
N GLY A 106 -7.23 -17.00 2.22
CA GLY A 106 -7.26 -15.72 1.50
C GLY A 106 -5.91 -15.04 1.36
N GLY A 107 -5.77 -14.24 0.29
CA GLY A 107 -4.58 -13.44 0.03
C GLY A 107 -4.66 -12.06 0.66
N GLY A 108 -3.59 -11.64 1.33
CA GLY A 108 -3.39 -10.28 1.86
C GLY A 108 -2.25 -9.55 1.16
N TYR A 109 -1.96 -9.88 -0.09
CA TYR A 109 -0.82 -9.36 -0.84
C TYR A 109 -1.19 -8.27 -1.85
N ILE A 110 -0.19 -7.49 -2.25
CA ILE A 110 -0.29 -6.52 -3.35
C ILE A 110 0.60 -6.93 -4.53
N LYS A 111 0.31 -6.38 -5.71
CA LYS A 111 1.12 -6.53 -6.93
C LYS A 111 1.51 -5.17 -7.48
N VAL A 112 2.74 -5.02 -7.95
CA VAL A 112 3.23 -3.84 -8.66
C VAL A 112 3.31 -4.16 -10.15
N PHE A 113 2.62 -3.36 -10.96
CA PHE A 113 2.44 -3.61 -12.39
C PHE A 113 3.28 -2.68 -13.27
N PRO A 114 3.54 -3.06 -14.53
CA PRO A 114 3.97 -2.15 -15.58
C PRO A 114 3.02 -0.95 -15.76
N ALA A 115 3.56 0.17 -16.24
CA ALA A 115 2.80 1.40 -16.41
C ALA A 115 1.70 1.31 -17.49
N ASP A 116 1.80 0.36 -18.41
CA ASP A 116 0.85 0.14 -19.51
C ASP A 116 -0.23 -0.90 -19.18
N VAL A 117 -0.29 -1.39 -17.93
CA VAL A 117 -1.33 -2.35 -17.54
C VAL A 117 -2.73 -1.77 -17.74
N ASP A 118 -3.62 -2.58 -18.34
CA ASP A 118 -5.04 -2.27 -18.43
C ASP A 118 -5.73 -2.61 -17.11
N GLN A 119 -6.00 -1.57 -16.31
CA GLN A 119 -6.65 -1.70 -15.00
C GLN A 119 -8.05 -2.32 -15.09
N LYS A 120 -8.78 -2.09 -16.18
CA LYS A 120 -10.14 -2.63 -16.35
C LYS A 120 -10.13 -4.11 -16.73
N ASN A 121 -9.00 -4.63 -17.20
CA ASN A 121 -8.85 -6.02 -17.59
C ASN A 121 -7.92 -6.82 -16.65
N LEU A 122 -7.63 -6.30 -15.45
CA LEU A 122 -6.78 -6.93 -14.45
C LEU A 122 -7.34 -8.27 -13.96
N ASN A 123 -6.49 -9.28 -13.91
CA ASN A 123 -6.81 -10.62 -13.43
C ASN A 123 -5.57 -11.35 -12.89
N GLY A 124 -5.74 -12.61 -12.47
CA GLY A 124 -4.66 -13.42 -11.89
C GLY A 124 -3.45 -13.66 -12.81
N LYS A 125 -3.65 -13.59 -14.14
CA LYS A 125 -2.63 -13.84 -15.17
C LYS A 125 -1.94 -12.56 -15.68
N SER A 126 -2.43 -11.38 -15.26
CA SER A 126 -1.81 -10.10 -15.63
C SER A 126 -0.34 -10.08 -15.17
N GLN A 127 0.56 -9.70 -16.09
CA GLN A 127 2.00 -9.60 -15.80
C GLN A 127 2.27 -8.54 -14.74
N TYR A 128 3.13 -8.85 -13.77
CA TYR A 128 3.52 -7.96 -12.69
C TYR A 128 5.03 -8.04 -12.46
N TYR A 129 5.63 -6.98 -11.90
CA TYR A 129 7.03 -6.96 -11.52
C TYR A 129 7.27 -7.58 -10.14
N ILE A 130 6.42 -7.25 -9.18
CA ILE A 130 6.58 -7.66 -7.77
C ILE A 130 5.21 -8.08 -7.24
N MET A 131 5.20 -9.17 -6.46
CA MET A 131 4.08 -9.57 -5.61
C MET A 131 4.62 -9.69 -4.18
N PHE A 132 3.98 -9.01 -3.22
CA PHE A 132 4.49 -8.92 -1.86
C PHE A 132 3.35 -8.93 -0.84
N GLY A 133 3.41 -9.85 0.12
CA GLY A 133 2.44 -9.94 1.21
C GLY A 133 2.22 -11.31 1.80
N SER A 134 1.27 -11.37 2.73
CA SER A 134 0.84 -12.62 3.34
C SER A 134 -0.10 -13.39 2.40
N GLN A 135 0.05 -14.71 2.45
CA GLN A 135 -0.96 -15.65 2.00
C GLN A 135 -1.31 -16.50 3.21
N THR A 136 -2.60 -16.54 3.56
CA THR A 136 -3.13 -17.30 4.68
C THR A 136 -3.99 -18.44 4.15
#